data_AF-A0A4S9VQB6-F1
#
_entry.id   AF-A0A4S9VQB6-F1
#
_cell.length_a   1.000
_cell.length_b   1.000
_cell.length_c   1.000
_cell.angle_alpha   90.00
_cell.angle_beta   90.00
_cell.angle_gamma   90.00
#
_symmetry.space_group_name_H-M   'P 1'
#
loop_
_entity.id
_entity.type
_entity.pdbx_description
1 polymer ?
#
loop_
_entity_poly.entity_id
_entity_poly.type
_entity_poly.pdbx_seq_one_letter_code
_entity_poly.pdbx_strand_id
1 'polypeptide(L)'
;MPAVSSSRTSAAAMSISAVALTVYSRWRMDKSLAKCRAKVLGQAIKSLSYDLQKEDSRRSDLTLLTTLLLQYHSAFESLLFSKKSTIVHHLGALALVREFGDPSTWSPIASEFVGVIIHLDITAAIREQRQVHPEVRYWRSIINSTSVDPSRYLDTLGIQVADLQFRATAFQGGTTLCLSPTEIDTLLDDIQQLDDSLVLWQGNVSRFWGPFNWSPPGIIFPPIQAFQGSCHVYTSVTAARRMNDSRSHRLTLALISLKLNVEREKSIEEVCKSSSSQSGVHVLVKRIQWLVDGICGSVPFCLGNRSRIGTVLDFGT
;
A
#
# COMPACT_ATOMS: atom_id res chain seq x y z
N MET A 1 -23.91 4.87 17.64
CA MET A 1 -24.99 4.27 16.83
C MET A 1 -24.58 4.34 15.37
N PRO A 2 -24.47 3.24 14.60
CA PRO A 2 -24.33 3.37 13.16
C PRO A 2 -25.73 3.54 12.56
N ALA A 3 -25.91 4.62 11.79
CA ALA A 3 -27.04 4.80 10.92
C ALA A 3 -27.02 3.68 9.85
N VAL A 4 -27.92 2.71 10.00
CA VAL A 4 -28.09 1.57 9.09
C VAL A 4 -29.50 1.65 8.49
N SER A 5 -29.62 2.37 7.39
CA SER A 5 -30.78 2.32 6.49
C SER A 5 -30.23 2.64 5.10
N SER A 6 -30.19 1.72 4.13
CA SER A 6 -31.18 0.74 3.68
C SER A 6 -30.49 -0.44 2.98
N SER A 7 -31.10 -1.63 3.03
CA SER A 7 -30.63 -2.94 2.51
C SER A 7 -29.66 -3.73 3.41
N ARG A 8 -30.22 -4.40 4.43
CA ARG A 8 -29.53 -5.42 5.25
C ARG A 8 -29.14 -6.69 4.47
N THR A 9 -29.45 -6.78 3.18
CA THR A 9 -29.32 -8.00 2.37
C THR A 9 -28.56 -7.82 1.06
N SER A 10 -28.05 -6.61 0.76
CA SER A 10 -27.20 -6.42 -0.42
C SER A 10 -25.85 -7.12 -0.24
N ALA A 11 -25.22 -7.50 -1.36
CA ALA A 11 -23.88 -8.08 -1.33
C ALA A 11 -22.89 -7.15 -0.61
N ALA A 12 -23.00 -5.83 -0.85
CA ALA A 12 -22.17 -4.81 -0.20
C ALA A 12 -22.36 -4.79 1.32
N ALA A 13 -23.61 -4.76 1.81
CA ALA A 13 -23.88 -4.76 3.25
C ALA A 13 -23.38 -6.05 3.94
N MET A 14 -23.51 -7.20 3.28
CA MET A 14 -22.99 -8.47 3.79
C MET A 14 -21.47 -8.50 3.79
N SER A 15 -20.80 -7.97 2.76
CA SER A 15 -19.34 -7.83 2.73
C SER A 15 -18.82 -6.88 3.81
N ILE A 16 -19.48 -5.73 4.04
CA ILE A 16 -19.17 -4.82 5.16
C ILE A 16 -19.29 -5.58 6.48
N SER A 17 -20.39 -6.32 6.67
CA SER A 17 -20.64 -7.10 7.89
C SER A 17 -19.59 -8.20 8.08
N ALA A 18 -19.20 -8.89 7.01
CA ALA A 18 -18.15 -9.90 7.05
C ALA A 18 -16.81 -9.29 7.48
N VAL A 19 -16.39 -8.19 6.85
CA VAL A 19 -15.16 -7.47 7.21
C VAL A 19 -15.22 -6.99 8.67
N ALA A 20 -16.31 -6.34 9.07
CA ALA A 20 -16.48 -5.83 10.43
C ALA A 20 -16.44 -6.95 11.47
N LEU A 21 -17.15 -8.06 11.25
CA LEU A 21 -17.12 -9.23 12.13
C LEU A 21 -15.73 -9.85 12.19
N THR A 22 -15.00 -9.92 11.07
CA THR A 22 -13.62 -10.39 11.04
C THR A 22 -12.72 -9.49 11.88
N VAL A 23 -12.65 -8.19 11.60
CA VAL A 23 -11.84 -7.23 12.37
C VAL A 23 -12.22 -7.26 13.85
N TYR A 24 -13.52 -7.22 14.18
CA TYR A 24 -14.01 -7.23 15.56
C TYR A 24 -13.64 -8.52 16.30
N SER A 25 -13.86 -9.68 15.70
CA SER A 25 -13.54 -10.97 16.33
C SER A 25 -12.04 -11.11 16.60
N ARG A 26 -11.19 -10.59 15.71
CA ARG A 26 -9.73 -10.56 15.90
C ARG A 26 -9.35 -9.61 17.01
N TRP A 27 -9.93 -8.42 17.00
CA TRP A 27 -9.70 -7.42 18.03
C TRP A 27 -10.09 -7.92 19.43
N ARG A 28 -11.15 -8.71 19.53
CA ARG A 28 -11.61 -9.36 20.76
C ARG A 28 -10.90 -10.66 21.09
N MET A 29 -10.06 -11.18 20.20
CA MET A 29 -9.52 -12.55 20.25
C MET A 29 -10.62 -13.62 20.39
N ASP A 30 -11.82 -13.32 19.91
CA ASP A 30 -13.01 -14.15 20.06
C ASP A 30 -13.14 -15.14 18.89
N LYS A 31 -12.86 -16.42 19.19
CA LYS A 31 -12.97 -17.51 18.21
C LYS A 31 -14.41 -17.99 18.02
N SER A 32 -15.34 -17.67 18.94
CA SER A 32 -16.75 -18.13 18.88
C SER A 32 -17.49 -17.60 17.64
N LEU A 33 -17.05 -16.45 17.12
CA LEU A 33 -17.64 -15.81 15.95
C LEU A 33 -17.25 -16.47 14.62
N ALA A 34 -16.34 -17.44 14.59
CA ALA A 34 -15.82 -18.02 13.35
C ALA A 34 -16.90 -18.58 12.42
N LYS A 35 -17.88 -19.31 12.96
CA LYS A 35 -18.99 -19.88 12.18
C LYS A 35 -19.90 -18.79 11.61
N CYS A 36 -20.17 -17.74 12.38
CA CYS A 36 -20.97 -16.61 11.94
C CYS A 36 -20.27 -15.86 10.79
N ARG A 37 -18.97 -15.59 10.92
CA ARG A 37 -18.16 -14.95 9.88
C ARG A 37 -18.19 -15.72 8.57
N ALA A 38 -17.92 -17.02 8.62
CA ALA A 38 -17.91 -17.88 7.44
C ALA A 38 -19.28 -17.88 6.73
N LYS A 39 -20.37 -17.90 7.50
CA LYS A 39 -21.73 -17.81 6.95
C LYS A 39 -21.99 -16.49 6.24
N VAL A 40 -21.67 -15.35 6.88
CA VAL A 40 -21.90 -14.02 6.30
C VAL A 40 -21.04 -13.81 5.06
N LEU A 41 -19.77 -14.24 5.09
CA LEU A 41 -18.87 -14.18 3.93
C LEU A 41 -19.39 -15.03 2.77
N GLY A 42 -19.84 -16.27 3.03
CA GLY A 42 -20.42 -17.13 2.01
C GLY A 42 -21.69 -16.55 1.38
N GLN A 43 -22.53 -15.89 2.18
CA GLN A 43 -23.71 -15.17 1.68
C GLN A 43 -23.33 -13.96 0.83
N ALA A 44 -22.32 -13.18 1.24
CA ALA A 44 -21.81 -12.05 0.47
C ALA A 44 -21.29 -12.48 -0.91
N ILE A 45 -20.48 -13.55 -0.96
CA ILE A 45 -19.97 -14.13 -2.21
C ILE A 45 -21.12 -14.63 -3.08
N LYS A 46 -22.07 -15.37 -2.50
CA LYS A 46 -23.23 -15.88 -3.24
C LYS A 46 -24.06 -14.74 -3.86
N SER A 47 -24.32 -13.68 -3.09
CA SER A 47 -25.06 -12.52 -3.58
C SER A 47 -24.30 -11.75 -4.64
N LEU A 48 -22.99 -11.55 -4.47
CA LEU A 48 -22.15 -10.96 -5.52
C LEU A 48 -22.25 -11.77 -6.80
N SER A 49 -22.13 -13.10 -6.72
CA SER A 49 -22.26 -13.97 -7.90
C SER A 49 -23.60 -13.80 -8.62
N TYR A 50 -24.70 -13.57 -7.89
CA TYR A 50 -26.01 -13.27 -8.52
C TYR A 50 -26.05 -11.88 -9.14
N ASP A 51 -25.47 -10.87 -8.49
CA ASP A 51 -25.44 -9.50 -8.99
C ASP A 51 -24.60 -9.40 -10.28
N LEU A 52 -23.52 -10.19 -10.39
CA LEU A 52 -22.69 -10.28 -11.59
C LEU A 52 -23.42 -10.88 -12.80
N GLN A 53 -24.50 -11.63 -12.61
CA GLN A 53 -25.30 -12.17 -13.72
C GLN A 53 -26.28 -11.15 -14.31
N LYS A 54 -26.49 -10.00 -13.65
CA LYS A 54 -27.43 -8.95 -14.08
C LYS A 54 -26.64 -7.78 -14.64
N GLU A 55 -26.96 -7.35 -15.85
CA GLU A 55 -26.19 -6.29 -16.54
C GLU A 55 -26.11 -4.99 -15.74
N ASP A 56 -27.25 -4.49 -15.24
CA ASP A 56 -27.33 -3.25 -14.47
C ASP A 56 -26.59 -3.35 -13.12
N SER A 57 -26.70 -4.50 -12.44
CA SER A 57 -26.09 -4.69 -11.12
C SER A 57 -24.59 -4.89 -11.23
N ARG A 58 -24.12 -5.57 -12.28
CA ARG A 58 -22.68 -5.81 -12.55
C ARG A 58 -21.90 -4.50 -12.67
N ARG A 59 -22.49 -3.46 -13.28
CA ARG A 59 -21.89 -2.12 -13.45
C ARG A 59 -22.25 -1.13 -12.36
N SER A 60 -22.69 -1.60 -11.19
CA SER A 60 -23.02 -0.73 -10.07
C SER A 60 -21.84 -0.48 -9.14
N ASP A 61 -21.80 0.71 -8.54
CA ASP A 61 -20.82 1.08 -7.50
C ASP A 61 -20.85 0.09 -6.32
N LEU A 62 -22.02 -0.50 -6.02
CA LEU A 62 -22.18 -1.51 -4.98
C LEU A 62 -21.43 -2.81 -5.31
N THR A 63 -21.39 -3.22 -6.57
CA THR A 63 -20.63 -4.40 -7.01
C THR A 63 -19.12 -4.16 -6.90
N LEU A 64 -18.65 -2.97 -7.27
CA LEU A 64 -17.24 -2.58 -7.07
C LEU A 64 -16.87 -2.56 -5.58
N LEU A 65 -17.69 -1.91 -4.75
CA LEU A 65 -17.49 -1.87 -3.29
C LEU A 65 -17.45 -3.28 -2.69
N THR A 66 -18.39 -4.14 -3.09
CA THR A 66 -18.46 -5.53 -2.61
C THR A 66 -17.16 -6.27 -2.93
N THR A 67 -16.67 -6.14 -4.17
CA THR A 67 -15.42 -6.78 -4.60
C THR A 67 -14.21 -6.28 -3.82
N LEU A 68 -14.11 -4.95 -3.62
CA LEU A 68 -13.05 -4.34 -2.82
C LEU A 68 -13.05 -4.83 -1.37
N LEU A 69 -14.22 -4.95 -0.75
CA LEU A 69 -14.35 -5.44 0.63
C LEU A 69 -13.97 -6.91 0.75
N LEU A 70 -14.34 -7.74 -0.22
CA LEU A 70 -13.93 -9.15 -0.25
C LEU A 70 -12.42 -9.29 -0.47
N GLN A 71 -11.83 -8.47 -1.34
CA GLN A 71 -10.38 -8.41 -1.51
C GLN A 71 -9.68 -7.98 -0.22
N TYR A 72 -10.18 -6.93 0.44
CA TYR A 72 -9.66 -6.47 1.73
C TYR A 72 -9.75 -7.57 2.78
N HIS A 73 -10.89 -8.25 2.88
CA HIS A 73 -11.08 -9.38 3.79
C HIS A 73 -10.03 -10.48 3.55
N SER A 74 -9.81 -10.86 2.29
CA SER A 74 -8.81 -11.87 1.93
C SER A 74 -7.39 -11.44 2.28
N ALA A 75 -7.01 -10.20 1.94
CA ALA A 75 -5.69 -9.66 2.26
C ALA A 75 -5.46 -9.58 3.78
N PHE A 76 -6.47 -9.15 4.54
CA PHE A 76 -6.42 -9.06 6.00
C PHE A 76 -6.21 -10.43 6.65
N GLU A 77 -6.94 -11.45 6.22
CA GLU A 77 -6.76 -12.81 6.73
C GLU A 77 -5.39 -13.40 6.34
N SER A 78 -4.90 -13.13 5.13
CA SER A 78 -3.56 -13.57 4.71
C SER A 78 -2.43 -12.98 5.55
N LEU A 79 -2.51 -11.69 5.91
CA LEU A 79 -1.55 -11.02 6.79
C LEU A 79 -1.51 -11.66 8.19
N LEU A 80 -2.66 -12.02 8.75
CA LEU A 80 -2.75 -12.57 10.11
C LEU A 80 -2.33 -14.04 10.21
N PHE A 81 -2.44 -14.80 9.13
CA PHE A 81 -2.16 -16.24 9.13
C PHE A 81 -0.88 -16.64 8.40
N SER A 82 -0.07 -15.66 7.96
CA SER A 82 1.11 -15.89 7.11
C SER A 82 0.81 -16.80 5.91
N LYS A 83 -0.43 -16.78 5.42
CA LYS A 83 -0.85 -17.51 4.23
C LYS A 83 -0.60 -16.62 3.04
N LYS A 84 -0.04 -17.19 1.95
CA LYS A 84 0.10 -16.46 0.68
C LYS A 84 -1.25 -15.84 0.31
N SER A 85 -1.27 -14.53 0.11
CA SER A 85 -2.46 -13.83 -0.38
C SER A 85 -2.85 -14.39 -1.74
N THR A 86 -4.10 -14.79 -1.90
CA THR A 86 -4.62 -15.21 -3.19
C THR A 86 -4.82 -13.96 -4.04
N ILE A 87 -4.13 -13.88 -5.18
CA ILE A 87 -4.30 -12.77 -6.13
C ILE A 87 -5.68 -12.81 -6.83
N VAL A 88 -6.43 -13.90 -6.65
CA VAL A 88 -7.72 -14.18 -7.33
C VAL A 88 -8.73 -13.03 -7.14
N HIS A 89 -8.90 -12.50 -5.92
CA HIS A 89 -9.85 -11.40 -5.71
C HIS A 89 -9.38 -10.08 -6.34
N HIS A 90 -8.06 -9.86 -6.40
CA HIS A 90 -7.51 -8.70 -7.08
C HIS A 90 -7.68 -8.80 -8.60
N LEU A 91 -7.39 -9.97 -9.20
CA LEU A 91 -7.63 -10.22 -10.62
C LEU A 91 -9.12 -10.12 -10.97
N GLY A 92 -10.00 -10.62 -10.09
CA GLY A 92 -11.44 -10.46 -10.21
C GLY A 92 -11.85 -8.98 -10.18
N ALA A 93 -11.27 -8.18 -9.28
CA ALA A 93 -11.51 -6.74 -9.24
C ALA A 93 -11.07 -6.05 -10.53
N LEU A 94 -9.87 -6.35 -11.04
CA LEU A 94 -9.39 -5.81 -12.30
C LEU A 94 -10.30 -6.19 -13.47
N ALA A 95 -10.74 -7.45 -13.55
CA ALA A 95 -11.66 -7.91 -14.58
C ALA A 95 -13.01 -7.15 -14.53
N LEU A 96 -13.55 -6.90 -13.33
CA LEU A 96 -14.79 -6.14 -13.19
C LEU A 96 -14.64 -4.68 -13.60
N VAL A 97 -13.51 -4.04 -13.31
CA VAL A 97 -13.25 -2.66 -13.75
C VAL A 97 -13.23 -2.57 -15.28
N ARG A 98 -12.69 -3.57 -15.99
CA ARG A 98 -12.73 -3.62 -17.46
C ARG A 98 -14.16 -3.65 -18.01
N GLU A 99 -15.05 -4.39 -17.34
CA GLU A 99 -16.44 -4.52 -17.76
C GLU A 99 -17.33 -3.34 -17.31
N PHE A 100 -16.81 -2.50 -16.41
CA PHE A 100 -17.53 -1.36 -15.83
C PHE A 100 -17.79 -0.23 -16.84
N GLY A 101 -17.08 -0.23 -17.97
CA GLY A 101 -17.24 0.73 -19.05
C GLY A 101 -16.09 1.72 -19.13
N ASP A 102 -16.24 2.72 -20.00
CA ASP A 102 -15.21 3.73 -20.25
C ASP A 102 -14.91 4.55 -18.97
N PRO A 103 -13.64 4.76 -18.59
CA PRO A 103 -13.29 5.56 -17.41
C PRO A 103 -13.88 6.97 -17.37
N SER A 104 -14.18 7.56 -18.52
CA SER A 104 -14.84 8.87 -18.62
C SER A 104 -16.31 8.87 -18.18
N THR A 105 -16.96 7.70 -18.11
CA THR A 105 -18.37 7.57 -17.71
C THR A 105 -18.54 7.14 -16.25
N TRP A 106 -17.44 6.90 -15.53
CA TRP A 106 -17.49 6.45 -14.15
C TRP A 106 -18.07 7.52 -13.22
N SER A 107 -18.90 7.08 -12.28
CA SER A 107 -19.34 7.94 -11.19
C SER A 107 -18.12 8.40 -10.36
N PRO A 108 -18.22 9.51 -9.61
CA PRO A 108 -17.17 9.90 -8.68
C PRO A 108 -16.82 8.80 -7.66
N ILE A 109 -17.83 8.06 -7.19
CA ILE A 109 -17.65 6.96 -6.24
C ILE A 109 -16.92 5.78 -6.90
N ALA A 110 -17.30 5.40 -8.12
CA ALA A 110 -16.61 4.37 -8.89
C ALA A 110 -15.14 4.75 -9.11
N SER A 111 -14.86 6.02 -9.43
CA SER A 111 -13.48 6.51 -9.61
C SER A 111 -12.64 6.39 -8.34
N GLU A 112 -13.21 6.65 -7.15
CA GLU A 112 -12.54 6.42 -5.88
C GLU A 112 -12.27 4.93 -5.62
N PHE A 113 -13.25 4.07 -5.88
CA PHE A 113 -13.08 2.62 -5.75
C PHE A 113 -12.02 2.07 -6.71
N VAL A 114 -12.02 2.50 -7.97
CA VAL A 114 -10.98 2.13 -8.93
C VAL A 114 -9.62 2.69 -8.49
N GLY A 115 -9.57 3.90 -7.93
CA GLY A 115 -8.36 4.46 -7.33
C GLY A 115 -7.74 3.53 -6.28
N VAL A 116 -8.55 2.89 -5.44
CA VAL A 116 -8.09 1.87 -4.49
C VAL A 116 -7.52 0.64 -5.22
N ILE A 117 -8.18 0.16 -6.28
CA ILE A 117 -7.70 -0.99 -7.06
C ILE A 117 -6.35 -0.68 -7.72
N ILE A 118 -6.20 0.51 -8.29
CA ILE A 118 -4.96 0.98 -8.91
C ILE A 118 -3.83 1.00 -7.88
N HIS A 119 -4.05 1.62 -6.72
CA HIS A 119 -3.06 1.64 -5.64
C HIS A 119 -2.64 0.23 -5.19
N LEU A 120 -3.59 -0.71 -5.12
CA LEU A 120 -3.32 -2.11 -4.77
C LEU A 120 -2.50 -2.84 -5.84
N ASP A 121 -2.77 -2.63 -7.14
CA ASP A 121 -1.97 -3.22 -8.22
C ASP A 121 -0.54 -2.66 -8.22
N ILE A 122 -0.37 -1.35 -8.01
CA ILE A 122 0.96 -0.73 -7.91
C ILE A 122 1.77 -1.35 -6.76
N THR A 123 1.15 -1.44 -5.58
CA THR A 123 1.80 -2.06 -4.41
C THR A 123 2.15 -3.52 -4.68
N ALA A 124 1.26 -4.27 -5.34
CA ALA A 124 1.52 -5.65 -5.73
C ALA A 124 2.66 -5.76 -6.76
N ALA A 125 2.69 -4.87 -7.76
CA ALA A 125 3.70 -4.83 -8.79
C ALA A 125 5.11 -4.61 -8.22
N ILE A 126 5.26 -3.67 -7.28
CA ILE A 126 6.52 -3.42 -6.56
C ILE A 126 6.93 -4.64 -5.74
N ARG A 127 5.99 -5.23 -4.99
CA ARG A 127 6.28 -6.42 -4.18
C ARG A 127 6.72 -7.61 -5.04
N GLU A 128 6.09 -7.77 -6.19
CA GLU A 128 6.32 -8.88 -7.12
C GLU A 128 7.41 -8.58 -8.16
N GLN A 129 8.04 -7.41 -8.09
CA GLN A 129 9.10 -6.97 -9.02
C GLN A 129 8.67 -7.08 -10.49
N ARG A 130 7.43 -6.67 -10.77
CA ARG A 130 6.86 -6.65 -12.12
C ARG A 130 6.43 -5.24 -12.49
N GLN A 131 6.17 -5.04 -13.78
CA GLN A 131 5.50 -3.82 -14.22
C GLN A 131 4.03 -3.80 -13.77
N VAL A 132 3.52 -2.59 -13.57
CA VAL A 132 2.08 -2.33 -13.35
C VAL A 132 1.29 -2.78 -14.59
N HIS A 133 0.03 -3.19 -14.43
CA HIS A 133 -0.74 -3.62 -15.59
C HIS A 133 -1.00 -2.44 -16.57
N PRO A 134 -0.91 -2.62 -17.90
CA PRO A 134 -1.10 -1.51 -18.86
C PRO A 134 -2.44 -0.77 -18.71
N GLU A 135 -3.52 -1.50 -18.47
CA GLU A 135 -4.83 -0.87 -18.24
C GLU A 135 -4.89 -0.05 -16.95
N VAL A 136 -4.20 -0.48 -15.90
CA VAL A 136 -4.11 0.28 -14.65
C VAL A 136 -3.43 1.62 -14.92
N ARG A 137 -2.40 1.65 -15.78
CA ARG A 137 -1.79 2.91 -16.25
C ARG A 137 -2.78 3.77 -17.05
N TYR A 138 -3.56 3.15 -17.93
CA TYR A 138 -4.59 3.85 -18.70
C TYR A 138 -5.66 4.47 -17.78
N TRP A 139 -6.24 3.71 -16.86
CA TRP A 139 -7.22 4.24 -15.91
C TRP A 139 -6.62 5.36 -15.05
N ARG A 140 -5.35 5.21 -14.65
CA ARG A 140 -4.64 6.24 -13.89
C ARG A 140 -4.49 7.54 -14.66
N SER A 141 -4.15 7.50 -15.94
CA SER A 141 -3.97 8.70 -16.75
C SER A 141 -5.28 9.47 -16.93
N ILE A 142 -6.40 8.77 -17.09
CA ILE A 142 -7.72 9.40 -17.18
C ILE A 142 -8.15 10.00 -15.82
N ILE A 143 -8.02 9.25 -14.72
CA ILE A 143 -8.41 9.72 -13.37
C ILE A 143 -7.55 10.92 -12.91
N ASN A 144 -6.31 11.04 -13.39
CA ASN A 144 -5.43 12.17 -13.04
C ASN A 144 -5.76 13.49 -13.71
N SER A 145 -6.51 13.48 -14.82
CA SER A 145 -6.86 14.70 -15.53
C SER A 145 -7.79 15.65 -14.73
N THR A 146 -8.39 15.16 -13.64
CA THR A 146 -9.48 15.86 -12.94
C THR A 146 -9.12 16.48 -11.58
N SER A 147 -7.97 16.16 -10.95
CA SER A 147 -7.54 16.85 -9.72
C SER A 147 -6.06 16.66 -9.37
N VAL A 148 -5.46 17.66 -8.71
CA VAL A 148 -4.11 17.60 -8.12
C VAL A 148 -4.18 16.98 -6.71
N ASP A 149 -4.65 15.74 -6.60
CA ASP A 149 -4.66 15.01 -5.33
C ASP A 149 -3.26 14.43 -5.04
N PRO A 150 -2.65 14.75 -3.88
CA PRO A 150 -1.37 14.18 -3.50
C PRO A 150 -1.36 12.65 -3.39
N SER A 151 -2.48 12.02 -3.00
CA SER A 151 -2.55 10.55 -2.90
C SER A 151 -2.42 9.91 -4.27
N ARG A 152 -3.19 10.43 -5.22
CA ARG A 152 -3.07 10.11 -6.63
C ARG A 152 -1.63 10.36 -7.13
N TYR A 153 -1.06 11.53 -6.94
CA TYR A 153 0.30 11.78 -7.46
C TYR A 153 1.33 10.78 -6.91
N LEU A 154 1.21 10.34 -5.65
CA LEU A 154 2.05 9.29 -5.10
C LEU A 154 1.92 7.95 -5.86
N ASP A 155 0.71 7.57 -6.28
CA ASP A 155 0.51 6.35 -7.08
C ASP A 155 1.22 6.47 -8.44
N THR A 156 1.26 7.66 -9.04
CA THR A 156 2.02 7.89 -10.29
C THR A 156 3.52 7.68 -10.07
N LEU A 157 4.07 8.18 -8.96
CA LEU A 157 5.46 7.91 -8.58
C LEU A 157 5.67 6.42 -8.30
N GLY A 158 4.70 5.74 -7.67
CA GLY A 158 4.74 4.30 -7.43
C GLY A 158 4.82 3.46 -8.71
N ILE A 159 4.13 3.86 -9.78
CA ILE A 159 4.27 3.21 -11.11
C ILE A 159 5.72 3.31 -11.59
N GLN A 160 6.34 4.48 -11.49
CA GLN A 160 7.73 4.70 -11.90
C GLN A 160 8.71 3.89 -11.04
N VAL A 161 8.45 3.75 -9.74
CA VAL A 161 9.24 2.88 -8.84
C VAL A 161 9.17 1.42 -9.30
N ALA A 162 7.97 0.92 -9.63
CA ALA A 162 7.80 -0.44 -10.14
C ALA A 162 8.56 -0.66 -11.45
N ASP A 163 8.54 0.32 -12.36
CA ASP A 163 9.26 0.25 -13.63
C ASP A 163 10.79 0.27 -13.46
N LEU A 164 11.33 1.12 -12.57
CA LEU A 164 12.76 1.12 -12.25
C LEU A 164 13.18 -0.17 -11.56
N GLN A 165 12.35 -0.70 -10.65
CA GLN A 165 12.63 -1.98 -9.99
C GLN A 165 12.63 -3.14 -10.98
N PHE A 166 11.64 -3.19 -11.89
CA PHE A 166 11.56 -4.22 -12.91
C PHE A 166 12.80 -4.19 -13.83
N ARG A 167 13.18 -3.00 -14.32
CA ARG A 167 14.43 -2.78 -15.06
C ARG A 167 15.61 -3.31 -14.25
N ALA A 168 15.73 -2.89 -12.99
CA ALA A 168 16.82 -3.30 -12.10
C ALA A 168 16.92 -4.82 -11.88
N THR A 169 15.78 -5.52 -11.83
CA THR A 169 15.72 -6.98 -11.62
C THR A 169 16.06 -7.79 -12.86
N ALA A 170 15.80 -7.26 -14.05
CA ALA A 170 16.25 -7.89 -15.29
C ALA A 170 17.78 -8.07 -15.33
N PHE A 171 18.52 -7.20 -14.61
CA PHE A 171 19.98 -7.28 -14.50
C PHE A 171 20.49 -8.32 -13.49
N GLN A 172 19.64 -8.80 -12.58
CA GLN A 172 20.03 -9.77 -11.53
C GLN A 172 19.77 -11.22 -11.96
N GLY A 173 19.07 -11.45 -13.08
CA GLY A 173 18.54 -12.75 -13.53
C GLY A 173 19.48 -13.67 -14.32
N GLY A 174 20.77 -13.37 -14.44
CA GLY A 174 21.77 -14.36 -14.88
C GLY A 174 21.80 -14.71 -16.38
N THR A 175 21.24 -13.88 -17.26
CA THR A 175 21.63 -13.96 -18.69
C THR A 175 22.71 -12.91 -18.92
N THR A 176 23.91 -13.38 -19.28
CA THR A 176 25.16 -12.67 -19.58
C THR A 176 25.02 -11.39 -20.41
N LEU A 177 24.50 -10.34 -19.82
CA LEU A 177 24.70 -8.97 -20.26
C LEU A 177 25.43 -8.29 -19.10
N CYS A 178 26.76 -8.38 -19.13
CA CYS A 178 27.61 -7.48 -18.36
C CYS A 178 27.15 -6.07 -18.72
N LEU A 179 26.50 -5.39 -17.78
CA LEU A 179 26.06 -4.03 -18.01
C LEU A 179 27.27 -3.19 -18.36
N SER A 180 27.11 -2.33 -19.37
CA SER A 180 28.06 -1.24 -19.52
C SER A 180 27.98 -0.37 -18.26
N PRO A 181 29.11 0.11 -17.72
CA PRO A 181 29.11 1.04 -16.59
C PRO A 181 28.15 2.22 -16.80
N THR A 182 28.00 2.66 -18.05
CA THR A 182 27.08 3.72 -18.49
C THR A 182 25.60 3.40 -18.20
N GLU A 183 25.15 2.15 -18.36
CA GLU A 183 23.76 1.76 -18.08
C GLU A 183 23.46 1.74 -16.58
N ILE A 184 24.44 1.32 -15.76
CA ILE A 184 24.33 1.39 -14.30
C ILE A 184 24.25 2.85 -13.85
N ASP A 185 25.11 3.71 -14.37
CA ASP A 185 25.12 5.13 -14.04
C ASP A 185 23.80 5.81 -14.45
N THR A 186 23.30 5.52 -15.66
CA THR A 186 21.98 6.01 -16.11
C THR A 186 20.84 5.58 -15.19
N LEU A 187 20.86 4.31 -14.74
CA LEU A 187 19.83 3.81 -13.83
C LEU A 187 19.93 4.44 -12.43
N LEU A 188 21.14 4.69 -11.94
CA LEU A 188 21.35 5.39 -10.67
C LEU A 188 20.86 6.85 -10.74
N ASP A 189 21.08 7.53 -11.87
CA ASP A 189 20.56 8.88 -12.12
C ASP A 189 19.02 8.90 -12.16
N ASP A 190 18.41 7.95 -12.89
CA ASP A 190 16.95 7.78 -12.93
C ASP A 190 16.36 7.57 -11.51
N ILE A 191 17.04 6.73 -10.70
CA ILE A 191 16.64 6.46 -9.32
C ILE A 191 16.73 7.74 -8.47
N GLN A 192 17.82 8.48 -8.59
CA GLN A 192 18.03 9.71 -7.82
C GLN A 192 16.96 10.76 -8.18
N GLN A 193 16.66 10.95 -9.47
CA GLN A 193 15.63 11.88 -9.91
C GLN A 193 14.23 11.51 -9.39
N LEU A 194 13.88 10.22 -9.41
CA LEU A 194 12.61 9.76 -8.86
C LEU A 194 12.53 9.92 -7.35
N ASP A 195 13.65 9.67 -6.67
CA ASP A 195 13.73 9.86 -5.24
C ASP A 195 13.58 11.33 -4.82
N ASP A 196 14.18 12.26 -5.56
CA ASP A 196 13.99 13.70 -5.35
C ASP A 196 12.51 14.09 -5.52
N SER A 197 11.82 13.48 -6.48
CA SER A 197 10.38 13.67 -6.69
C SER A 197 9.55 13.17 -5.49
N LEU A 198 9.94 12.04 -4.88
CA LEU A 198 9.31 11.51 -3.66
C LEU A 198 9.60 12.39 -2.44
N VAL A 199 10.81 12.96 -2.33
CA VAL A 199 11.17 13.93 -1.28
C VAL A 199 10.33 15.20 -1.42
N LEU A 200 10.20 15.73 -2.64
CA LEU A 200 9.37 16.91 -2.92
C LEU A 200 7.91 16.64 -2.59
N TRP A 201 7.37 15.50 -3.03
CA TRP A 201 6.02 15.06 -2.68
C TRP A 201 5.83 15.03 -1.17
N GLN A 202 6.77 14.44 -0.44
CA GLN A 202 6.72 14.35 1.02
C GLN A 202 6.70 15.74 1.66
N GLY A 203 7.56 16.66 1.19
CA GLY A 203 7.60 18.04 1.65
C GLY A 203 6.27 18.78 1.49
N ASN A 204 5.57 18.55 0.37
CA ASN A 204 4.29 19.20 0.08
C ASN A 204 3.16 18.77 1.03
N VAL A 205 3.15 17.50 1.44
CA VAL A 205 2.08 16.95 2.29
C VAL A 205 2.40 16.98 3.78
N SER A 206 3.68 16.99 4.16
CA SER A 206 4.10 16.80 5.56
C SER A 206 3.52 17.84 6.52
N ARG A 207 3.28 19.07 6.05
CA ARG A 207 2.69 20.15 6.87
C ARG A 207 1.26 19.85 7.35
N PHE A 208 0.51 19.02 6.63
CA PHE A 208 -0.88 18.68 6.95
C PHE A 208 -1.05 17.22 7.33
N TRP A 209 -0.12 16.35 6.96
CA TRP A 209 -0.22 14.91 7.19
C TRP A 209 0.66 14.44 8.34
N GLY A 210 1.76 15.14 8.63
CA GLY A 210 2.81 14.70 9.55
C GLY A 210 4.00 14.04 8.82
N PRO A 211 4.94 13.42 9.54
CA PRO A 211 4.89 13.14 10.98
C PRO A 211 5.07 14.40 11.83
N PHE A 212 4.26 14.51 12.88
CA PHE A 212 4.45 15.47 13.96
C PHE A 212 5.06 14.74 15.15
N ASN A 213 6.14 15.29 15.70
CA ASN A 213 6.72 14.75 16.92
C ASN A 213 5.81 15.09 18.09
N TRP A 214 5.35 14.06 18.80
CA TRP A 214 4.58 14.24 20.01
C TRP A 214 5.41 13.85 21.23
N SER A 215 5.65 14.82 22.08
CA SER A 215 6.22 14.63 23.41
C SER A 215 5.11 14.91 24.43
N PRO A 216 4.56 13.88 25.08
CA PRO A 216 3.45 14.09 26.01
C PRO A 216 3.92 14.94 27.21
N PRO A 217 3.10 15.92 27.66
CA PRO A 217 3.47 16.82 28.75
C PRO A 217 3.54 16.16 30.14
N GLY A 218 3.36 14.83 30.24
CA GLY A 218 3.41 14.06 31.48
C GLY A 218 3.40 12.55 31.26
N ILE A 219 3.38 11.79 32.36
CA ILE A 219 3.28 10.33 32.32
C ILE A 219 1.85 9.94 31.92
N ILE A 220 1.69 9.40 30.72
CA ILE A 220 0.43 8.84 30.26
C ILE A 220 0.30 7.44 30.86
N PHE A 221 -0.84 7.14 31.48
CA PHE A 221 -1.14 5.82 32.01
C PHE A 221 -2.39 5.24 31.35
N PRO A 222 -2.30 4.08 30.67
CA PRO A 222 -1.08 3.31 30.40
C PRO A 222 -0.14 4.07 29.44
N PRO A 223 1.18 3.82 29.47
CA PRO A 223 2.12 4.51 28.59
C PRO A 223 1.86 4.12 27.14
N ILE A 224 1.82 5.11 26.24
CA ILE A 224 1.84 4.83 24.80
C ILE A 224 3.18 4.20 24.48
N GLN A 225 3.17 3.01 23.88
CA GLN A 225 4.39 2.36 23.43
C GLN A 225 5.09 3.27 22.43
N ALA A 226 6.34 3.63 22.69
CA ALA A 226 7.13 4.49 21.81
C ALA A 226 8.21 3.67 21.10
N PHE A 227 8.51 4.01 19.85
CA PHE A 227 9.65 3.43 19.13
C PHE A 227 10.88 4.30 19.41
N GLN A 228 11.88 3.74 20.09
CA GLN A 228 13.08 4.48 20.52
C GLN A 228 12.76 5.79 21.27
N GLY A 229 11.73 5.78 22.12
CA GLY A 229 11.30 6.98 22.85
C GLY A 229 10.60 8.04 22.01
N SER A 230 10.31 7.77 20.73
CA SER A 230 9.60 8.65 19.80
C SER A 230 8.24 8.07 19.37
N CYS A 231 7.31 8.95 19.04
CA CYS A 231 6.01 8.60 18.46
C CYS A 231 5.69 9.63 17.37
N HIS A 232 5.61 9.18 16.11
CA HIS A 232 5.17 10.01 15.01
C HIS A 232 3.64 10.08 14.99
N VAL A 233 3.09 11.27 15.19
CA VAL A 233 1.65 11.52 15.12
C VAL A 233 1.29 12.06 13.73
N TYR A 234 0.12 11.66 13.23
CA TYR A 234 -0.39 12.06 11.93
C TYR A 234 -1.82 12.59 12.08
N THR A 235 -2.33 13.30 11.08
CA THR A 235 -3.73 13.78 11.11
C THR A 235 -4.75 12.67 10.93
N SER A 236 -4.35 11.54 10.36
CA SER A 236 -5.19 10.35 10.25
C SER A 236 -4.35 9.10 10.00
N VAL A 237 -4.95 7.92 10.20
CA VAL A 237 -4.34 6.63 9.82
C VAL A 237 -4.09 6.58 8.31
N THR A 238 -4.96 7.18 7.50
CA THR A 238 -4.76 7.30 6.04
C THR A 238 -3.52 8.12 5.71
N ALA A 239 -3.32 9.27 6.37
CA ALA A 239 -2.13 10.09 6.21
C ALA A 239 -0.85 9.33 6.61
N ALA A 240 -0.88 8.65 7.77
CA ALA A 240 0.22 7.79 8.20
C ALA A 240 0.55 6.71 7.17
N ARG A 241 -0.48 6.05 6.62
CA ARG A 241 -0.34 5.04 5.56
C ARG A 241 0.31 5.63 4.31
N ARG A 242 -0.19 6.75 3.78
CA ARG A 242 0.39 7.37 2.57
C ARG A 242 1.84 7.83 2.77
N MET A 243 2.17 8.33 3.95
CA MET A 243 3.55 8.64 4.30
C MET A 243 4.43 7.38 4.32
N ASN A 244 3.91 6.25 4.80
CA ASN A 244 4.62 4.98 4.78
C ASN A 244 4.71 4.36 3.38
N ASP A 245 3.73 4.57 2.51
CA ASP A 245 3.80 4.17 1.09
C ASP A 245 4.99 4.90 0.42
N SER A 246 5.11 6.22 0.62
CA SER A 246 6.25 7.01 0.12
C SER A 246 7.59 6.54 0.70
N ARG A 247 7.67 6.28 2.01
CA ARG A 247 8.89 5.69 2.62
C ARG A 247 9.23 4.33 2.01
N SER A 248 8.22 3.50 1.75
CA SER A 248 8.42 2.19 1.13
C SER A 248 8.92 2.30 -0.31
N HIS A 249 8.39 3.25 -1.09
CA HIS A 249 8.90 3.59 -2.43
C HIS A 249 10.38 4.00 -2.38
N ARG A 250 10.73 4.96 -1.50
CA ARG A 250 12.11 5.42 -1.32
C ARG A 250 13.03 4.30 -0.80
N LEU A 251 12.51 3.39 0.02
CA LEU A 251 13.24 2.23 0.52
C LEU A 251 13.54 1.26 -0.62
N THR A 252 12.58 0.96 -1.48
CA THR A 252 12.80 0.15 -2.70
C THR A 252 13.89 0.76 -3.56
N LEU A 253 13.83 2.06 -3.83
CA LEU A 253 14.85 2.77 -4.60
C LEU A 253 16.23 2.69 -3.94
N ALA A 254 16.33 2.97 -2.64
CA ALA A 254 17.60 2.89 -1.92
C ALA A 254 18.20 1.47 -1.91
N LEU A 255 17.37 0.43 -1.81
CA LEU A 255 17.81 -0.97 -1.91
C LEU A 255 18.30 -1.31 -3.31
N ILE A 256 17.65 -0.81 -4.36
CA ILE A 256 18.11 -0.99 -5.75
C ILE A 256 19.46 -0.29 -5.93
N SER A 257 19.57 1.00 -5.55
CA SER A 257 20.82 1.75 -5.64
C SER A 257 21.95 1.06 -4.88
N LEU A 258 21.69 0.54 -3.68
CA LEU A 258 22.68 -0.18 -2.89
C LEU A 258 23.20 -1.41 -3.65
N LYS A 259 22.30 -2.23 -4.21
CA LYS A 259 22.69 -3.39 -5.02
C LYS A 259 23.51 -3.00 -6.24
N LEU A 260 23.07 -1.97 -6.98
CA LEU A 260 23.78 -1.50 -8.18
C LEU A 260 25.18 -0.96 -7.85
N ASN A 261 25.34 -0.22 -6.75
CA ASN A 261 26.65 0.26 -6.31
C ASN A 261 27.57 -0.89 -5.89
N VAL A 262 27.05 -1.91 -5.20
CA VAL A 262 27.84 -3.10 -4.83
C VAL A 262 28.29 -3.88 -6.08
N GLU A 263 27.42 -4.05 -7.08
CA GLU A 263 27.81 -4.72 -8.33
C GLU A 263 28.84 -3.88 -9.12
N ARG A 264 28.66 -2.55 -9.16
CA ARG A 264 29.63 -1.63 -9.77
C ARG A 264 31.00 -1.74 -9.12
N GLU A 265 31.06 -1.79 -7.79
CA GLU A 265 32.32 -1.93 -7.03
C GLU A 265 33.03 -3.24 -7.34
N LYS A 266 32.29 -4.36 -7.43
CA LYS A 266 32.87 -5.66 -7.83
C LYS A 266 33.49 -5.61 -9.22
N SER A 267 32.83 -4.97 -10.19
CA SER A 267 33.37 -4.81 -11.55
C SER A 267 34.60 -3.90 -11.62
N ILE A 268 34.77 -2.98 -10.66
CA ILE A 268 35.91 -2.04 -10.61
C ILE A 268 37.09 -2.63 -9.82
N GLU A 269 36.85 -3.42 -8.77
CA GLU A 269 37.92 -4.09 -8.01
C GLU A 269 38.71 -5.11 -8.85
N GLU A 270 38.11 -5.68 -9.91
CA GLU A 270 38.83 -6.46 -10.92
C GLU A 270 39.79 -5.62 -11.78
N VAL A 271 39.62 -4.29 -11.82
CA VAL A 271 40.34 -3.37 -12.72
C VAL A 271 41.32 -2.44 -11.99
N CYS A 272 41.06 -2.02 -10.74
CA CYS A 272 41.94 -1.08 -10.01
C CYS A 272 41.92 -1.29 -8.49
N LYS A 273 43.08 -1.63 -7.90
CA LYS A 273 43.32 -1.56 -6.45
C LYS A 273 43.55 -0.10 -6.03
N SER A 274 42.48 0.64 -5.77
CA SER A 274 42.60 1.90 -5.01
C SER A 274 41.33 2.19 -4.22
N SER A 275 41.53 2.35 -2.91
CA SER A 275 40.58 2.75 -1.87
C SER A 275 39.79 4.01 -2.18
N SER A 276 38.46 4.00 -1.96
CA SER A 276 37.68 5.04 -1.23
C SER A 276 36.16 5.11 -1.56
N SER A 277 35.52 4.09 -2.15
CA SER A 277 34.08 4.14 -2.46
C SER A 277 33.13 3.98 -1.24
N GLN A 278 33.66 3.71 -0.04
CA GLN A 278 32.88 3.47 1.19
C GLN A 278 31.88 4.59 1.55
N SER A 279 32.07 5.81 1.06
CA SER A 279 31.21 6.96 1.40
C SER A 279 29.78 6.80 0.85
N GLY A 280 29.61 6.34 -0.40
CA GLY A 280 28.29 6.26 -1.05
C GLY A 280 27.41 5.16 -0.46
N VAL A 281 27.96 3.95 -0.30
CA VAL A 281 27.28 2.80 0.31
C VAL A 281 26.85 3.11 1.76
N HIS A 282 27.72 3.74 2.55
CA HIS A 282 27.40 4.09 3.93
C HIS A 282 26.27 5.13 4.03
N VAL A 283 26.21 6.10 3.11
CA VAL A 283 25.09 7.05 3.04
C VAL A 283 23.77 6.32 2.71
N LEU A 284 23.78 5.38 1.78
CA LEU A 284 22.61 4.56 1.46
C LEU A 284 22.14 3.70 2.64
N VAL A 285 23.06 3.08 3.39
CA VAL A 285 22.72 2.30 4.59
C VAL A 285 22.08 3.17 5.65
N LYS A 286 22.64 4.35 5.94
CA LYS A 286 22.05 5.30 6.89
C LYS A 286 20.65 5.75 6.45
N ARG A 287 20.48 5.99 5.16
CA ARG A 287 19.19 6.35 4.57
C ARG A 287 18.15 5.23 4.71
N ILE A 288 18.54 4.00 4.43
CA ILE A 288 17.69 2.81 4.62
C ILE A 288 17.24 2.72 6.08
N GLN A 289 18.18 2.84 7.02
CA GLN A 289 17.86 2.82 8.45
C GLN A 289 16.87 3.93 8.82
N TRP A 290 17.11 5.17 8.37
CA TRP A 290 16.21 6.30 8.62
C TRP A 290 14.79 6.08 8.06
N LEU A 291 14.67 5.47 6.87
CA LEU A 291 13.37 5.14 6.28
C LEU A 291 12.63 4.08 7.10
N VAL A 292 13.34 3.04 7.53
CA VAL A 292 12.80 1.97 8.38
C VAL A 292 12.36 2.53 9.73
N ASP A 293 13.20 3.33 10.38
CA ASP A 293 12.88 4.00 11.65
C ASP A 293 11.65 4.91 11.50
N GLY A 294 11.52 5.60 10.37
CA GLY A 294 10.33 6.40 10.03
C GLY A 294 9.04 5.58 9.99
N ILE A 295 9.08 4.38 9.39
CA ILE A 295 7.95 3.44 9.35
C ILE A 295 7.66 2.94 10.77
N CYS A 296 8.67 2.48 11.51
CA CYS A 296 8.53 2.00 12.87
C CYS A 296 7.99 3.08 13.83
N GLY A 297 8.41 4.33 13.68
CA GLY A 297 7.93 5.46 14.48
C GLY A 297 6.43 5.77 14.28
N SER A 298 5.82 5.31 13.18
CA SER A 298 4.38 5.43 12.95
C SER A 298 3.53 4.32 13.61
N VAL A 299 4.15 3.20 13.97
CA VAL A 299 3.45 2.02 14.51
C VAL A 299 2.67 2.36 15.78
N PRO A 300 3.23 3.08 16.78
CA PRO A 300 2.49 3.53 17.95
C PRO A 300 1.19 4.27 17.62
N PHE A 301 1.25 5.22 16.70
CA PHE A 301 0.09 6.01 16.28
C PHE A 301 -0.98 5.14 15.61
N CYS A 302 -0.57 4.23 14.73
CA CYS A 302 -1.49 3.34 14.01
C CYS A 302 -2.17 2.30 14.92
N LEU A 303 -1.47 1.80 15.95
CA LEU A 303 -2.00 0.79 16.87
C LEU A 303 -2.75 1.41 18.06
N GLY A 304 -2.41 2.64 18.43
CA GLY A 304 -2.93 3.35 19.59
C GLY A 304 -2.38 2.78 20.92
N ASN A 305 -2.96 3.26 22.03
CA ASN A 305 -2.55 2.87 23.37
C ASN A 305 -3.21 1.54 23.80
N ARG A 306 -2.70 0.42 23.28
CA ARG A 306 -3.26 -0.91 23.56
C ARG A 306 -2.42 -1.69 24.57
N SER A 307 -2.86 -1.66 25.83
CA SER A 307 -2.33 -2.51 26.92
C SER A 307 -3.25 -3.68 27.29
N ARG A 308 -4.45 -3.76 26.71
CA ARG A 308 -5.48 -4.77 27.03
C ARG A 308 -6.28 -5.18 25.79
N ILE A 309 -7.01 -6.30 25.89
CA ILE A 309 -8.00 -6.71 24.90
C ILE A 309 -9.03 -5.59 24.77
N GLY A 310 -9.31 -5.17 23.54
CA GLY A 310 -10.23 -4.07 23.33
C GLY A 310 -11.69 -4.42 23.62
N THR A 311 -12.46 -3.41 23.99
CA THR A 311 -13.87 -3.52 24.35
C THR A 311 -14.68 -2.49 23.60
N VAL A 312 -15.96 -2.76 23.31
CA VAL A 312 -16.83 -1.81 22.56
C VAL A 312 -16.83 -0.40 23.15
N LEU A 313 -16.56 -0.27 24.46
CA LEU A 313 -16.41 1.01 25.16
C LEU A 313 -15.22 1.85 24.65
N ASP A 314 -14.19 1.24 24.06
CA ASP A 314 -13.04 1.93 23.47
C ASP A 314 -13.40 2.71 22.19
N PHE A 315 -14.61 2.51 21.63
CA PHE A 315 -15.14 3.31 20.52
C PHE A 315 -16.15 4.37 20.97
N GLY A 316 -16.43 4.44 22.27
CA GLY A 316 -17.40 5.36 22.87
C GLY A 316 -16.73 6.56 23.51
N THR A 317 -16.11 7.42 22.69
CA THR A 317 -15.66 8.77 23.08
C THR A 317 -15.81 9.69 21.89
#